data_AF-A0A6G3SJ34-F1
#
_entry.id   AF-A0A6G3SJ34-F1
#
_cell.length_a   1.000
_cell.length_b   1.000
_cell.length_c   1.000
_cell.angle_alpha   90.00
_cell.angle_beta   90.00
_cell.angle_gamma   90.00
#
_symmetry.space_group_name_H-M   'P 1'
#
loop_
_entity.id
_entity.type
_entity.pdbx_description
1 polymer ?
#
loop_
_entity_poly.entity_id
_entity_poly.type
_entity_poly.pdbx_seq_one_letter_code
_entity_poly.pdbx_strand_id
1 'polypeptide(L)' 'MIDGKKLYALDISSARFAKACGGNTHPDGESCVTLARIGDDAWALGDSKRPDATPLRFTTAELEAAGITPVAFGLA' A
#
# COMPACT_ATOMS: atom_id res chain seq x y z
N MET A 1 18.01 -1.46 3.44
CA MET A 1 17.31 -0.16 3.33
C MET A 1 17.42 0.35 1.90
N ILE A 2 16.29 0.36 1.18
CA ILE A 2 16.17 0.97 -0.15
C ILE A 2 15.98 2.48 0.03
N ASP A 3 16.64 3.30 -0.79
CA ASP A 3 16.40 4.75 -0.84
C ASP A 3 14.98 5.01 -1.37
N GLY A 4 14.15 5.74 -0.61
CA GLY A 4 12.77 6.09 -0.98
C GLY A 4 12.64 6.69 -2.38
N LYS A 5 13.68 7.40 -2.85
CA LYS A 5 13.72 7.98 -4.21
C LYS A 5 13.79 6.94 -5.33
N LYS A 6 14.15 5.69 -5.02
CA LYS A 6 14.31 4.60 -5.99
C LYS A 6 13.12 3.64 -6.03
N LEU A 7 12.11 3.84 -5.17
CA LEU A 7 10.98 2.91 -5.08
C LEU A 7 10.19 2.78 -6.38
N TYR A 8 10.11 3.86 -7.18
CA TYR A 8 9.40 3.85 -8.46
C TYR A 8 10.18 3.16 -9.59
N ALA A 9 11.45 2.80 -9.36
CA ALA A 9 12.22 2.00 -10.31
C ALA A 9 11.98 0.48 -10.14
N LEU A 10 11.29 0.06 -9.06
CA LEU A 10 10.96 -1.33 -8.83
C LEU A 10 9.83 -1.78 -9.75
N ASP A 11 10.01 -2.95 -10.38
CA ASP A 11 8.92 -3.58 -11.12
C ASP A 11 7.84 -4.07 -10.16
N ILE A 12 6.59 -3.79 -10.49
CA ILE A 12 5.41 -4.19 -9.72
C ILE A 12 4.47 -5.09 -10.53
N SER A 13 4.86 -5.48 -11.75
CA SER A 13 4.03 -6.28 -12.65
C SER A 13 3.59 -7.62 -12.05
N SER A 14 4.45 -8.22 -11.21
CA SER A 14 4.18 -9.47 -10.50
C SER A 14 3.69 -9.28 -9.06
N ALA A 15 3.43 -8.04 -8.62
CA ALA A 15 3.05 -7.75 -7.25
C ALA A 15 1.64 -8.28 -6.95
N ARG A 16 1.50 -8.91 -5.78
CA ARG A 16 0.20 -9.42 -5.30
C ARG A 16 -0.40 -8.46 -4.30
N PHE A 17 -1.49 -7.83 -4.69
CA PHE A 17 -2.19 -6.84 -3.88
C PHE A 17 -3.20 -7.51 -2.95
N ALA A 18 -3.06 -7.28 -1.65
CA ALA A 18 -4.06 -7.59 -0.64
C ALA A 18 -4.89 -6.34 -0.33
N LYS A 19 -6.17 -6.52 -0.01
CA LYS A 19 -7.09 -5.41 0.27
C LYS A 19 -7.38 -5.34 1.77
N ALA A 20 -7.29 -4.14 2.33
CA ALA A 20 -7.80 -3.86 3.67
C ALA A 20 -8.73 -2.65 3.61
N CYS A 21 -9.72 -2.65 4.49
CA CYS A 21 -10.75 -1.64 4.53
C CYS A 21 -10.89 -1.10 5.96
N GLY A 22 -11.12 0.20 6.09
CA GLY A 22 -11.23 0.86 7.37
C GLY A 22 -11.95 2.20 7.28
N GLY A 23 -12.24 2.76 8.44
CA GLY A 23 -13.04 3.98 8.60
C GLY A 23 -14.47 3.66 8.98
N ASN A 24 -14.91 4.16 10.15
CA ASN A 24 -16.27 4.03 10.67
C ASN A 24 -16.63 5.31 11.42
N THR A 25 -17.08 6.36 10.72
CA THR A 25 -17.97 7.45 11.26
C THR A 25 -18.38 8.51 10.22
N HIS A 26 -18.21 8.29 8.91
CA HIS A 26 -18.68 9.25 7.89
C HIS A 26 -19.72 8.59 6.98
N PRO A 27 -20.78 9.33 6.56
CA PRO A 27 -21.88 8.80 5.75
C PRO A 27 -21.46 8.32 4.35
N ASP A 28 -20.24 8.66 3.94
CA ASP A 28 -19.58 8.36 2.66
C ASP A 28 -18.90 6.97 2.61
N GLY A 29 -19.02 6.18 3.69
CA GLY A 29 -18.76 4.75 3.69
C GLY A 29 -17.29 4.36 3.87
N GLU A 30 -17.10 3.07 4.12
CA GLU A 30 -15.81 2.39 4.29
C GLU A 30 -14.80 2.79 3.18
N SER A 31 -13.56 3.10 3.58
CA SER A 31 -12.46 3.34 2.64
C SER A 31 -11.53 2.14 2.58
N CYS A 32 -11.41 1.56 1.39
CA CYS A 32 -10.57 0.40 1.12
C CYS A 32 -9.36 0.81 0.29
N VAL A 33 -8.20 0.30 0.66
CA VAL A 33 -6.95 0.42 -0.10
C VAL A 33 -6.36 -0.97 -0.32
N THR A 34 -5.43 -1.07 -1.27
CA THR A 34 -4.69 -2.30 -1.54
C THR A 34 -3.21 -2.11 -1.24
N LEU A 35 -2.54 -3.14 -0.74
CA LEU A 35 -1.12 -3.13 -0.43
C LEU A 35 -0.43 -4.36 -1.03
N ALA A 36 0.75 -4.17 -1.61
CA ALA A 36 1.60 -5.26 -2.08
C ALA A 36 3.06 -5.02 -1.65
N ARG A 37 3.75 -6.10 -1.27
CA ARG A 37 5.20 -6.07 -1.06
C ARG A 37 5.90 -6.10 -2.42
N ILE A 38 6.81 -5.16 -2.66
CA ILE A 38 7.52 -5.01 -3.94
C ILE A 38 9.05 -5.07 -3.77
N GLY A 39 9.53 -5.28 -2.55
CA GLY A 39 10.94 -5.44 -2.22
C GLY A 39 11.16 -5.48 -0.71
N ASP A 40 12.42 -5.48 -0.30
CA ASP A 40 12.78 -5.31 1.11
C ASP A 40 12.53 -3.87 1.55
N ASP A 41 11.70 -3.72 2.59
CA ASP A 41 11.19 -2.44 3.07
C ASP A 41 10.48 -1.59 2.02
N ALA A 42 9.92 -2.20 0.96
CA ALA A 42 9.29 -1.48 -0.14
C ALA A 42 7.88 -2.02 -0.45
N TRP A 43 6.94 -1.10 -0.56
CA TRP A 43 5.52 -1.41 -0.69
C TRP A 43 4.84 -0.57 -1.77
N ALA A 44 3.87 -1.16 -2.46
CA ALA A 44 2.97 -0.47 -3.37
C ALA A 44 1.57 -0.37 -2.76
N LEU A 45 1.07 0.85 -2.58
CA LEU A 45 -0.27 1.16 -2.06
C LEU A 45 -1.16 1.66 -3.20
N GLY A 46 -2.28 0.98 -3.43
CA GLY A 46 -3.27 1.32 -4.46
C GLY A 46 -4.61 1.74 -3.85
N ASP A 47 -5.37 2.52 -4.61
CA ASP A 47 -6.76 2.85 -4.31
C ASP A 47 -7.68 1.78 -4.92
N SER A 48 -8.37 1.03 -4.06
CA SER A 48 -9.27 -0.04 -4.53
C SER A 48 -10.45 0.46 -5.37
N LYS A 49 -10.81 1.74 -5.26
CA LYS A 49 -11.85 2.39 -6.07
C LYS A 49 -11.30 2.83 -7.44
N ARG A 50 -9.97 2.82 -7.63
CA ARG A 50 -9.27 3.19 -8.87
C ARG A 50 -8.20 2.16 -9.23
N PRO A 51 -8.59 0.92 -9.61
CA PRO A 51 -7.64 -0.17 -9.87
C PRO A 51 -6.66 0.12 -11.02
N ASP A 52 -7.02 1.00 -11.95
CA ASP A 52 -6.17 1.38 -13.09
C ASP A 52 -5.18 2.51 -12.75
N ALA A 53 -5.32 3.14 -11.57
CA ALA A 53 -4.39 4.18 -11.14
C ALA A 53 -3.05 3.58 -10.74
N THR A 54 -1.96 4.21 -11.16
CA THR A 54 -0.61 3.84 -10.75
C THR A 54 -0.47 3.87 -9.23
N PRO A 55 -0.11 2.75 -8.56
CA PRO A 55 0.02 2.71 -7.11
C PRO A 55 1.08 3.68 -6.58
N LEU A 56 0.89 4.23 -5.38
CA LEU A 56 1.95 4.96 -4.68
C LEU A 56 2.96 3.98 -4.09
N ARG A 57 4.22 4.40 -3.93
CA ARG A 57 5.25 3.57 -3.31
C ARG A 57 5.74 4.19 -2.02
N PHE A 58 5.97 3.32 -1.04
CA PHE A 58 6.38 3.70 0.30
C PHE A 58 7.41 2.72 0.83
N THR A 59 8.30 3.24 1.68
CA THR A 59 9.09 2.42 2.58
C THR A 59 8.22 1.90 3.74
N THR A 60 8.68 0.87 4.46
CA THR A 60 8.01 0.43 5.70
C THR A 60 7.87 1.59 6.70
N ALA A 61 8.91 2.39 6.88
CA ALA A 61 8.89 3.53 7.80
C ALA A 61 7.87 4.60 7.41
N GLU A 62 7.72 4.88 6.11
CA GLU A 62 6.70 5.83 5.62
C GLU A 62 5.27 5.29 5.79
N LEU A 63 5.05 3.99 5.58
CA LEU A 63 3.74 3.37 5.84
C LEU A 63 3.36 3.45 7.32
N GLU A 64 4.30 3.11 8.21
CA GLU A 64 4.06 3.17 9.65
C GLU A 64 3.79 4.60 10.12
N ALA A 65 4.53 5.58 9.61
CA ALA A 65 4.28 7.00 9.88
C ALA A 65 2.90 7.46 9.38
N ALA A 66 2.39 6.85 8.31
CA ALA A 66 1.02 7.05 7.81
C ALA A 66 -0.04 6.24 8.57
N GLY A 67 0.34 5.46 9.58
CA GLY A 67 -0.57 4.60 10.35
C GLY A 67 -1.04 3.35 9.60
N ILE A 68 -0.36 2.97 8.52
CA ILE A 68 -0.68 1.79 7.71
C ILE A 68 0.27 0.66 8.11
N THR A 69 -0.30 -0.45 8.59
CA THR A 69 0.47 -1.65 8.99
C THR A 69 0.19 -2.79 8.00
N PRO A 70 1.22 -3.46 7.44
CA PRO A 70 1.03 -4.59 6.53
C PRO A 70 0.21 -5.74 7.13
N VAL A 71 0.25 -5.93 8.45
CA VAL A 71 -0.53 -6.96 9.15
C VAL A 71 -2.03 -6.75 8.98
N ALA A 72 -2.50 -5.50 8.86
CA ALA A 72 -3.92 -5.20 8.59
C ALA A 72 -4.39 -5.74 7.22
N PHE A 73 -3.46 -6.04 6.31
CA PHE A 73 -3.72 -6.62 5.00
C PHE A 73 -3.48 -8.15 4.96
N GLY A 74 -3.15 -8.76 6.11
CA GLY A 74 -2.75 -10.17 6.17
C GLY A 74 -1.37 -10.45 5.58
N LEU A 75 -0.52 -9.42 5.49
CA LEU A 75 0.85 -9.53 4.98
C LEU A 75 1.81 -9.61 6.17
N ALA A 76 2.71 -10.58 6.14
CA ALA A 76 3.75 -10.85 7.16
C ALA A 76 5.14 -10.50 6.63
#